data_AF-A0A502LBI4-F1
#
_entry.id   AF-A0A502LBI4-F1
#
_cell.length_a   1.000
_cell.length_b   1.000
_cell.length_c   1.000
_cell.angle_alpha   90.00
_cell.angle_beta   90.00
_cell.angle_gamma   90.00
#
_symmetry.space_group_name_H-M   'P 1'
#
loop_
_entity.id
_entity.type
_entity.pdbx_description
1 polymer ?
#
loop_
_entity_poly.entity_id
_entity_poly.type
_entity_poly.pdbx_seq_one_letter_code
_entity_poly.pdbx_strand_id
1 'polypeptide(L)'
;MLNEIKEKYNSYMGIYDNVLPKIEDGVARRLLENSLYLSIFTSFESFLKKVIEHYVEEKIRGNIKYIELNEGFARAYILDKEREIDHIFNPNEIKSKKAFSRYFNGLKEPLSKAELTRYVHFEFLHESKLTNYYDMLFDQILGNKDFLKEIKIPFSSFSFDAGVEQVTTLDAHTFLLMYCSKIRNNIAHDNSNFNVSEILFPDVIDCFIKIMESMKESYENYTGFNLSTDIEQNLLDLA
;
A
#
# COMPACT_ATOMS: atom_id res chain seq x y z
N MET A 1 -7.14 -2.37 -14.48
CA MET A 1 -6.95 -2.39 -13.00
C MET A 1 -7.94 -1.51 -12.24
N LEU A 2 -7.79 -0.17 -12.21
CA LEU A 2 -8.64 0.67 -11.33
C LEU A 2 -10.13 0.64 -11.71
N ASN A 3 -10.44 0.61 -13.01
CA ASN A 3 -11.82 0.48 -13.48
C ASN A 3 -12.46 -0.83 -13.03
N GLU A 4 -11.74 -1.96 -13.08
CA GLU A 4 -12.24 -3.25 -12.56
C GLU A 4 -12.51 -3.19 -11.05
N ILE A 5 -11.70 -2.45 -10.28
CA ILE A 5 -11.94 -2.26 -8.85
C ILE A 5 -13.19 -1.41 -8.62
N LYS A 6 -13.38 -0.34 -9.39
CA LYS A 6 -14.60 0.48 -9.33
C LYS A 6 -15.85 -0.34 -9.67
N GLU A 7 -15.79 -1.21 -10.66
CA GLU A 7 -16.89 -2.12 -11.01
C GLU A 7 -17.21 -3.11 -9.87
N LYS A 8 -16.17 -3.65 -9.20
CA LYS A 8 -16.36 -4.47 -7.99
C LYS A 8 -16.99 -3.67 -6.86
N TYR A 9 -16.53 -2.44 -6.61
CA TYR A 9 -17.08 -1.58 -5.56
C TYR A 9 -18.54 -1.23 -5.83
N ASN A 10 -18.90 -0.93 -7.08
CA ASN A 10 -20.29 -0.74 -7.50
C ASN A 10 -21.14 -2.00 -7.24
N SER A 11 -20.58 -3.18 -7.48
CA SER A 11 -21.25 -4.45 -7.17
C SER A 11 -21.46 -4.62 -5.67
N TYR A 12 -20.46 -4.29 -4.84
CA TYR A 12 -20.57 -4.34 -3.38
C TYR A 12 -21.59 -3.33 -2.85
N MET A 13 -21.62 -2.13 -3.41
CA MET A 13 -22.63 -1.11 -3.12
C MET A 13 -24.04 -1.63 -3.45
N GLY A 14 -24.20 -2.30 -4.60
CA GLY A 14 -25.46 -2.95 -4.96
C GLY A 14 -25.91 -4.00 -3.94
N ILE A 15 -24.98 -4.79 -3.38
CA ILE A 15 -25.27 -5.75 -2.31
C ILE A 15 -25.67 -5.02 -1.03
N TYR A 16 -24.91 -3.98 -0.65
CA TYR A 16 -25.16 -3.17 0.55
C TYR A 16 -26.55 -2.54 0.53
N ASP A 17 -26.94 -1.90 -0.57
CA ASP A 17 -28.21 -1.18 -0.68
C ASP A 17 -29.42 -2.09 -0.92
N ASN A 18 -29.25 -3.18 -1.68
CA ASN A 18 -30.39 -3.94 -2.22
C ASN A 18 -30.54 -5.35 -1.65
N VAL A 19 -29.47 -5.95 -1.10
CA VAL A 19 -29.48 -7.33 -0.59
C VAL A 19 -29.48 -7.32 0.94
N LEU A 20 -28.58 -6.55 1.54
CA LEU A 20 -28.39 -6.48 2.99
C LEU A 20 -29.69 -6.14 3.77
N PRO A 21 -30.54 -5.20 3.31
CA PRO A 21 -31.79 -4.87 4.01
C PRO A 21 -32.85 -5.99 3.94
N LYS A 22 -32.70 -6.97 3.03
CA LYS A 22 -33.64 -8.08 2.86
C LYS A 22 -33.31 -9.28 3.75
N ILE A 23 -32.21 -9.24 4.50
CA ILE A 23 -31.78 -10.33 5.38
C ILE A 23 -32.39 -10.11 6.77
N GLU A 24 -33.31 -11.00 7.17
CA GLU A 24 -33.98 -10.94 8.48
C GLU A 24 -33.07 -11.41 9.62
N ASP A 25 -32.21 -12.40 9.37
CA ASP A 25 -31.27 -12.91 10.36
C ASP A 25 -30.16 -11.87 10.63
N GLY A 26 -30.18 -11.31 11.84
CA GLY A 26 -29.26 -10.25 12.22
C GLY A 26 -27.79 -10.66 12.23
N VAL A 27 -27.46 -11.95 12.44
CA VAL A 27 -26.08 -12.45 12.40
C VAL A 27 -25.62 -12.57 10.95
N ALA A 28 -26.42 -13.19 10.09
CA ALA A 28 -26.13 -13.32 8.66
C ALA A 28 -25.97 -11.95 8.00
N ARG A 29 -26.85 -10.98 8.36
CA ARG A 29 -26.75 -9.60 7.88
C ARG A 29 -25.43 -8.94 8.28
N ARG A 30 -25.04 -9.04 9.55
CA ARG A 30 -23.75 -8.51 10.04
C ARG A 30 -22.55 -9.15 9.38
N LEU A 31 -22.56 -10.48 9.22
CA LEU A 31 -21.47 -11.21 8.57
C LEU A 31 -21.31 -10.77 7.11
N LEU A 32 -22.41 -10.55 6.39
CA LEU A 32 -22.37 -10.02 5.04
C LEU A 32 -21.83 -8.59 5.03
N GLU A 33 -22.32 -7.72 5.91
CA GLU A 33 -21.85 -6.34 6.04
C GLU A 33 -20.32 -6.30 6.25
N ASN A 34 -19.82 -7.02 7.26
CA ASN A 34 -18.41 -7.09 7.58
C ASN A 34 -17.59 -7.66 6.40
N SER A 35 -18.14 -8.63 5.68
CA SER A 35 -17.48 -9.18 4.48
C SER A 35 -17.35 -8.14 3.36
N LEU A 36 -18.32 -7.25 3.19
CA LEU A 36 -18.25 -6.15 2.21
C LEU A 36 -17.13 -5.17 2.59
N TYR A 37 -17.06 -4.73 3.85
CA TYR A 37 -15.97 -3.87 4.34
C TYR A 37 -14.59 -4.54 4.14
N LEU A 38 -14.44 -5.82 4.48
CA LEU A 38 -13.19 -6.54 4.22
C LEU A 38 -12.86 -6.62 2.72
N SER A 39 -13.85 -6.84 1.87
CA SER A 39 -13.66 -6.95 0.43
C SER A 39 -13.17 -5.66 -0.22
N ILE A 40 -13.63 -4.50 0.28
CA ILE A 40 -13.09 -3.19 -0.10
C ILE A 40 -11.60 -3.12 0.26
N PHE A 41 -11.26 -3.41 1.51
CA PHE A 41 -9.88 -3.31 1.99
C PHE A 41 -8.93 -4.26 1.25
N THR A 42 -9.33 -5.51 1.03
CA THR A 42 -8.53 -6.49 0.28
C THR A 42 -8.33 -6.07 -1.18
N SER A 43 -9.32 -5.44 -1.80
CA SER A 43 -9.18 -4.91 -3.17
C SER A 43 -8.16 -3.77 -3.22
N PHE A 44 -8.16 -2.90 -2.22
CA PHE A 44 -7.15 -1.85 -2.07
C PHE A 44 -5.74 -2.42 -1.84
N GLU A 45 -5.57 -3.40 -0.95
CA GLU A 45 -4.28 -4.07 -0.74
C GLU A 45 -3.77 -4.74 -2.02
N SER A 46 -4.67 -5.38 -2.78
CA SER A 46 -4.31 -5.98 -4.07
C SER A 46 -3.88 -4.94 -5.10
N PHE A 47 -4.53 -3.77 -5.14
CA PHE A 47 -4.10 -2.66 -5.99
C PHE A 47 -2.70 -2.18 -5.62
N LEU A 48 -2.46 -1.90 -4.34
CA LEU A 48 -1.17 -1.42 -3.83
C LEU A 48 -0.05 -2.41 -4.15
N LYS A 49 -0.30 -3.70 -3.91
CA LYS A 49 0.64 -4.77 -4.27
C LYS A 49 1.00 -4.75 -5.76
N LYS A 50 0.02 -4.61 -6.65
CA LYS A 50 0.25 -4.55 -8.10
C LYS A 50 1.05 -3.31 -8.51
N VAL A 51 0.80 -2.15 -7.90
CA VAL A 51 1.59 -0.92 -8.16
C VAL A 51 3.06 -1.15 -7.79
N ILE A 52 3.32 -1.77 -6.64
CA ILE A 52 4.68 -2.08 -6.17
C ILE A 52 5.35 -3.12 -7.09
N GLU A 53 4.64 -4.19 -7.46
CA GLU A 53 5.17 -5.23 -8.36
C GLU A 53 5.53 -4.65 -9.73
N HIS A 54 4.64 -3.83 -10.31
CA HIS A 54 4.88 -3.13 -11.57
C HIS A 54 6.10 -2.20 -11.49
N TYR A 55 6.24 -1.44 -10.39
CA TYR A 55 7.44 -0.62 -10.16
C TYR A 55 8.73 -1.43 -10.16
N VAL A 56 8.74 -2.55 -9.43
CA VAL A 56 9.89 -3.45 -9.36
C VAL A 56 10.23 -3.98 -10.75
N GLU A 57 9.24 -4.41 -11.53
CA GLU A 57 9.45 -4.96 -12.87
C GLU A 57 10.04 -3.92 -13.83
N GLU A 58 9.46 -2.73 -13.88
CA GLU A 58 9.94 -1.63 -14.73
C GLU A 58 11.36 -1.17 -14.34
N LYS A 59 11.63 -1.03 -13.04
CA LYS A 59 12.96 -0.62 -12.57
C LYS A 59 14.03 -1.68 -12.80
N ILE A 60 13.68 -2.96 -12.69
CA ILE A 60 14.60 -4.06 -13.04
C ILE A 60 14.90 -4.05 -14.54
N ARG A 61 13.90 -3.87 -15.42
CA ARG A 61 14.12 -3.67 -16.86
C ARG A 61 15.03 -2.47 -17.14
N GLY A 62 14.88 -1.41 -16.34
CA GLY A 62 15.72 -0.20 -16.38
C GLY A 62 17.12 -0.35 -15.77
N ASN A 63 17.50 -1.54 -15.27
CA ASN A 63 18.78 -1.79 -14.59
C ASN A 63 19.04 -0.86 -13.39
N ILE A 64 18.00 -0.63 -12.56
CA ILE A 64 18.12 0.19 -11.35
C ILE A 64 19.31 -0.23 -10.49
N LYS A 65 20.06 0.75 -10.00
CA LYS A 65 21.19 0.57 -9.12
C LYS A 65 20.83 0.94 -7.69
N TYR A 66 21.68 0.50 -6.78
CA TYR A 66 21.58 0.84 -5.37
C TYR A 66 21.50 2.35 -5.11
N ILE A 67 22.31 3.15 -5.82
CA ILE A 67 22.37 4.61 -5.64
C ILE A 67 21.09 5.36 -6.09
N GLU A 68 20.16 4.67 -6.73
CA GLU A 68 18.87 5.20 -7.18
C GLU A 68 17.72 4.86 -6.19
N LEU A 69 18.03 4.13 -5.11
CA LEU A 69 17.10 3.95 -4.01
C LEU A 69 16.99 5.26 -3.21
N ASN A 70 15.83 5.50 -2.61
CA ASN A 70 15.66 6.59 -1.67
C ASN A 70 16.54 6.41 -0.43
N GLU A 71 16.68 7.47 0.37
CA GLU A 71 17.57 7.48 1.53
C GLU A 71 17.27 6.35 2.53
N GLY A 72 15.99 6.04 2.76
CA GLY A 72 15.56 5.01 3.70
C GLY A 72 16.00 3.61 3.30
N PHE A 73 15.70 3.20 2.06
CA PHE A 73 16.12 1.91 1.51
C PHE A 73 17.62 1.86 1.22
N ALA A 74 18.21 3.00 0.84
CA ALA A 74 19.64 3.13 0.71
C ALA A 74 20.33 2.80 2.04
N ARG A 75 19.89 3.42 3.13
CA ARG A 75 20.41 3.14 4.48
C ARG A 75 20.21 1.68 4.87
N ALA A 76 19.05 1.09 4.61
CA ALA A 76 18.77 -0.30 4.94
C ALA A 76 19.74 -1.27 4.26
N TYR A 77 20.05 -1.07 2.99
CA TYR A 77 21.05 -1.87 2.27
C TYR A 77 22.46 -1.72 2.85
N ILE A 78 22.88 -0.51 3.23
CA ILE A 78 24.21 -0.30 3.85
C ILE A 78 24.32 -1.11 5.14
N LEU A 79 23.27 -1.11 5.96
CA LEU A 79 23.23 -1.88 7.20
C LEU A 79 23.30 -3.39 6.91
N ASP A 80 22.64 -3.89 5.87
CA ASP A 80 22.76 -5.29 5.44
C ASP A 80 24.18 -5.68 5.00
N LYS A 81 25.00 -4.68 4.64
CA LYS A 81 26.39 -4.84 4.19
C LYS A 81 27.42 -4.52 5.28
N GLU A 82 27.00 -4.35 6.55
CA GLU A 82 27.87 -3.98 7.68
C GLU A 82 29.17 -4.79 7.71
N ARG A 83 29.10 -6.13 7.63
CA ARG A 83 30.31 -6.99 7.63
C ARG A 83 31.26 -6.73 6.46
N GLU A 84 30.72 -6.45 5.27
CA GLU A 84 31.53 -6.13 4.10
C GLU A 84 32.19 -4.75 4.25
N ILE A 85 31.48 -3.81 4.87
CA ILE A 85 31.97 -2.46 5.18
C ILE A 85 33.03 -2.51 6.28
N ASP A 86 32.87 -3.32 7.32
CA ASP A 86 33.88 -3.50 8.38
C ASP A 86 35.23 -3.93 7.81
N HIS A 87 35.22 -4.76 6.76
CA HIS A 87 36.44 -5.20 6.08
C HIS A 87 37.17 -4.06 5.34
N ILE A 88 36.50 -2.95 5.05
CA ILE A 88 37.14 -1.75 4.49
C ILE A 88 38.11 -1.15 5.51
N PHE A 89 37.80 -1.22 6.80
CA PHE A 89 38.64 -0.69 7.88
C PHE A 89 39.71 -1.68 8.36
N ASN A 90 40.03 -2.71 7.56
CA ASN A 90 41.07 -3.67 7.91
C ASN A 90 42.46 -3.00 7.97
N PRO A 91 43.28 -3.26 9.01
CA PRO A 91 44.62 -2.66 9.11
C PRO A 91 45.59 -3.12 8.01
N ASN A 92 45.31 -4.23 7.33
CA ASN A 92 46.06 -4.64 6.15
C ASN A 92 45.56 -3.88 4.91
N GLU A 93 46.39 -2.96 4.42
CA GLU A 93 46.09 -2.08 3.28
C GLU A 93 45.60 -2.81 2.02
N ILE A 94 46.19 -3.97 1.69
CA ILE A 94 45.79 -4.75 0.51
C ILE A 94 44.37 -5.30 0.69
N LYS A 95 44.05 -5.82 1.88
CA LYS A 95 42.71 -6.32 2.21
C LYS A 95 41.69 -5.19 2.26
N SER A 96 42.03 -4.06 2.88
CA SER A 96 41.20 -2.85 2.92
C SER A 96 40.84 -2.36 1.52
N LYS A 97 41.83 -2.13 0.65
CA LYS A 97 41.61 -1.69 -0.74
C LYS A 97 40.74 -2.66 -1.53
N LYS A 98 40.94 -3.97 -1.36
CA LYS A 98 40.14 -4.99 -2.04
C LYS A 98 38.69 -4.98 -1.54
N ALA A 99 38.47 -4.84 -0.24
CA ALA A 99 37.14 -4.74 0.35
C ALA A 99 36.41 -3.47 -0.15
N PHE A 100 37.08 -2.32 -0.12
CA PHE A 100 36.53 -1.05 -0.63
C PHE A 100 36.14 -1.15 -2.10
N SER A 101 37.04 -1.69 -2.94
CA SER A 101 36.79 -1.82 -4.38
C SER A 101 35.59 -2.72 -4.66
N ARG A 102 35.46 -3.84 -3.92
CA ARG A 102 34.30 -4.74 -4.04
C ARG A 102 33.01 -4.03 -3.64
N TYR A 103 33.00 -3.38 -2.48
CA TYR A 103 31.83 -2.67 -1.99
C TYR A 103 31.40 -1.56 -2.96
N PHE A 104 32.34 -0.68 -3.34
CA PHE A 104 32.07 0.45 -4.22
C PHE A 104 31.61 0.04 -5.63
N ASN A 105 32.17 -1.04 -6.17
CA ASN A 105 31.72 -1.58 -7.46
C ASN A 105 30.30 -2.18 -7.33
N GLY A 106 30.01 -2.88 -6.23
CA GLY A 106 28.66 -3.39 -5.96
C GLY A 106 27.59 -2.31 -5.93
N LEU A 107 27.90 -1.09 -5.45
CA LEU A 107 26.95 0.05 -5.48
C LEU A 107 26.57 0.49 -6.91
N LYS A 108 27.39 0.15 -7.90
CA LYS A 108 27.20 0.54 -9.31
C LYS A 108 26.58 -0.59 -10.14
N GLU A 109 26.57 -1.80 -9.61
CA GLU A 109 25.95 -2.94 -10.28
C GLU A 109 24.43 -2.83 -10.22
N PRO A 110 23.71 -3.22 -11.28
CA PRO A 110 22.25 -3.29 -11.25
C PRO A 110 21.79 -4.27 -10.17
N LEU A 111 20.73 -3.91 -9.46
CA LEU A 111 20.10 -4.79 -8.48
C LEU A 111 19.36 -5.92 -9.20
N SER A 112 19.43 -7.13 -8.66
CA SER A 112 18.53 -8.21 -9.06
C SER A 112 17.10 -7.99 -8.54
N LYS A 113 16.11 -8.65 -9.14
CA LYS A 113 14.70 -8.60 -8.66
C LYS A 113 14.61 -9.01 -7.19
N ALA A 114 15.36 -10.04 -6.78
CA ALA A 114 15.40 -10.51 -5.40
C ALA A 114 15.97 -9.45 -4.45
N GLU A 115 17.03 -8.74 -4.84
CA GLU A 115 17.60 -7.66 -4.02
C GLU A 115 16.66 -6.47 -3.90
N LEU A 116 16.04 -6.02 -4.99
CA LEU A 116 15.10 -4.90 -4.95
C LEU A 116 13.85 -5.24 -4.11
N THR A 117 13.31 -6.45 -4.26
CA THR A 117 12.11 -6.92 -3.55
C THR A 117 12.37 -7.13 -2.05
N ARG A 118 13.62 -7.12 -1.57
CA ARG A 118 13.90 -7.12 -0.12
C ARG A 118 13.56 -5.77 0.53
N TYR A 119 13.54 -4.69 -0.24
CA TYR A 119 13.30 -3.33 0.25
C TYR A 119 11.97 -2.78 -0.27
N VAL A 120 11.67 -2.99 -1.55
CA VAL A 120 10.48 -2.48 -2.24
C VAL A 120 9.51 -3.64 -2.46
N HIS A 121 8.59 -3.84 -1.52
CA HIS A 121 7.63 -4.94 -1.53
C HIS A 121 6.34 -4.57 -0.80
N PHE A 122 5.32 -5.38 -0.99
CA PHE A 122 4.09 -5.21 -0.22
C PHE A 122 4.29 -5.74 1.21
N GLU A 123 3.93 -4.92 2.19
CA GLU A 123 3.81 -5.30 3.60
C GLU A 123 2.35 -5.14 4.01
N PHE A 124 1.78 -6.12 4.74
CA PHE A 124 0.41 -6.00 5.21
C PHE A 124 0.22 -4.69 5.98
N LEU A 125 -0.85 -3.97 5.64
CA LEU A 125 -1.10 -2.65 6.20
C LEU A 125 -1.40 -2.81 7.69
N HIS A 126 -0.52 -2.27 8.51
CA HIS A 126 -0.65 -2.23 9.97
C HIS A 126 -0.06 -0.90 10.43
N GLU A 127 -0.49 -0.40 11.59
CA GLU A 127 -0.09 0.91 12.10
C GLU A 127 1.44 1.12 12.06
N SER A 128 2.21 0.19 12.60
CA SER A 128 3.68 0.25 12.60
C SER A 128 4.32 0.31 11.21
N LYS A 129 3.66 -0.29 10.20
CA LYS A 129 4.14 -0.32 8.81
C LYS A 129 3.75 0.95 8.06
N LEU A 130 2.52 1.43 8.26
CA LEU A 130 2.03 2.68 7.69
C LEU A 130 2.91 3.86 8.08
N THR A 131 3.29 3.95 9.37
CA THR A 131 4.07 5.09 9.89
C THR A 131 5.55 5.09 9.50
N ASN A 132 6.13 3.94 9.13
CA ASN A 132 7.58 3.84 8.89
C ASN A 132 7.91 3.32 7.49
N TYR A 133 7.43 2.12 7.17
CA TYR A 133 7.78 1.44 5.93
C TYR A 133 7.14 2.12 4.73
N TYR A 134 5.86 2.50 4.84
CA TYR A 134 5.12 3.07 3.72
C TYR A 134 5.54 4.51 3.39
N ASP A 135 5.99 5.31 4.36
CA ASP A 135 6.61 6.62 4.09
C ASP A 135 7.86 6.45 3.20
N MET A 136 8.71 5.46 3.50
CA MET A 136 9.84 5.13 2.61
C MET A 136 9.37 4.57 1.27
N LEU A 137 8.39 3.67 1.27
CA LEU A 137 7.91 3.07 0.03
C LEU A 137 7.32 4.11 -0.93
N PHE A 138 6.51 5.05 -0.43
CA PHE A 138 5.90 6.10 -1.25
C PHE A 138 6.90 7.15 -1.71
N ASP A 139 7.93 7.45 -0.92
CA ASP A 139 9.05 8.25 -1.41
C ASP A 139 9.74 7.56 -2.61
N GLN A 140 9.92 6.24 -2.55
CA GLN A 140 10.55 5.48 -3.64
C GLN A 140 9.71 5.41 -4.91
N ILE A 141 8.42 5.11 -4.78
CA ILE A 141 7.57 4.75 -5.94
C ILE A 141 6.67 5.90 -6.40
N LEU A 142 6.43 6.91 -5.56
CA LEU A 142 5.61 8.09 -5.85
C LEU A 142 6.39 9.40 -5.77
N GLY A 143 7.63 9.40 -5.26
CA GLY A 143 8.43 10.61 -5.06
C GLY A 143 7.97 11.49 -3.92
N ASN A 144 7.12 10.98 -3.03
CA ASN A 144 6.53 11.74 -1.95
C ASN A 144 6.32 10.87 -0.70
N LYS A 145 7.19 11.06 0.29
CA LYS A 145 7.08 10.39 1.60
C LYS A 145 5.80 10.72 2.38
N ASP A 146 5.23 11.91 2.18
CA ASP A 146 4.06 12.41 2.90
C ASP A 146 2.76 12.24 2.11
N PHE A 147 2.79 11.45 1.02
CA PHE A 147 1.68 11.22 0.08
C PHE A 147 0.32 11.01 0.77
N LEU A 148 0.25 10.09 1.74
CA LEU A 148 -1.02 9.81 2.44
C LEU A 148 -1.50 10.96 3.35
N LYS A 149 -0.59 11.79 3.86
CA LYS A 149 -0.93 12.93 4.75
C LYS A 149 -1.45 14.12 3.94
N GLU A 150 -1.09 14.20 2.67
CA GLU A 150 -1.51 15.25 1.74
C GLU A 150 -2.89 15.02 1.14
N ILE A 151 -3.30 13.75 0.97
CA ILE A 151 -4.65 13.43 0.47
C ILE A 151 -5.68 13.75 1.55
N LYS A 152 -6.45 14.81 1.34
CA LYS A 152 -7.57 15.19 2.22
C LYS A 152 -8.86 14.49 1.81
N ILE A 153 -9.49 13.81 2.75
CA ILE A 153 -10.67 12.99 2.55
C ILE A 153 -11.81 13.58 3.39
N PRO A 154 -12.94 13.96 2.78
CA PRO A 154 -14.15 14.26 3.54
C PRO A 154 -14.64 12.97 4.18
N PHE A 155 -14.83 13.00 5.49
CA PHE A 155 -15.24 11.85 6.28
C PHE A 155 -16.42 12.25 7.15
N SER A 156 -17.60 11.74 6.80
CA SER A 156 -18.79 11.84 7.62
C SER A 156 -18.70 10.82 8.75
N SER A 157 -18.83 11.28 9.99
CA SER A 157 -19.11 10.40 11.12
C SER A 157 -20.45 10.77 11.74
N PHE A 158 -21.22 9.76 12.12
CA PHE A 158 -22.49 9.97 12.78
C PHE A 158 -22.28 10.00 14.30
N SER A 159 -22.48 11.16 14.93
CA SER A 159 -22.47 11.26 16.39
C SER A 159 -23.87 10.94 16.92
N PHE A 160 -24.03 9.74 17.49
CA PHE A 160 -25.28 9.33 18.15
C PHE A 160 -25.66 10.26 19.32
N ASP A 161 -24.68 10.82 20.03
CA ASP A 161 -24.91 11.74 21.15
C ASP A 161 -25.41 13.12 20.71
N ALA A 162 -24.97 13.60 19.54
CA ALA A 162 -25.36 14.90 19.01
C ALA A 162 -26.59 14.85 18.10
N GLY A 163 -26.92 13.66 17.54
CA GLY A 163 -27.98 13.51 16.55
C GLY A 163 -27.72 14.27 15.24
N VAL A 164 -26.46 14.60 14.96
CA VAL A 164 -26.02 15.40 13.80
C VAL A 164 -24.86 14.69 13.12
N GLU A 165 -24.89 14.67 11.79
CA GLU A 165 -23.77 14.22 10.94
C GLU A 165 -22.63 15.25 11.02
N GLN A 166 -21.44 14.81 11.47
CA GLN A 166 -20.25 15.65 11.46
C GLN A 166 -19.37 15.28 10.28
N VAL A 167 -19.29 16.19 9.30
CA VAL A 167 -18.31 16.08 8.22
C VAL A 167 -16.99 16.65 8.71
N THR A 168 -16.00 15.78 8.88
CA THR A 168 -14.62 16.18 9.19
C THR A 168 -13.74 15.93 7.97
N THR A 169 -12.63 16.64 7.87
CA THR A 169 -11.62 16.35 6.85
C THR A 169 -10.48 15.61 7.53
N LEU A 170 -10.27 14.35 7.15
CA LEU A 170 -9.15 13.52 7.62
C LEU A 170 -8.16 13.35 6.46
N ASP A 171 -6.88 13.17 6.76
CA ASP A 171 -5.95 12.70 5.74
C ASP A 171 -6.05 11.18 5.54
N ALA A 172 -5.61 10.70 4.37
CA ALA A 172 -5.66 9.29 4.02
C ALA A 172 -4.86 8.40 4.99
N HIS A 173 -3.77 8.91 5.55
CA HIS A 173 -2.99 8.18 6.55
C HIS A 173 -3.84 7.91 7.79
N THR A 174 -4.47 8.94 8.33
CA THR A 174 -5.37 8.86 9.49
C THR A 174 -6.57 7.96 9.21
N PHE A 175 -7.16 8.06 8.00
CA PHE A 175 -8.23 7.18 7.57
C PHE A 175 -7.79 5.70 7.57
N LEU A 176 -6.65 5.37 6.99
CA LEU A 176 -6.14 3.98 6.92
C LEU A 176 -5.83 3.41 8.31
N LEU A 177 -5.25 4.21 9.21
CA LEU A 177 -5.02 3.82 10.61
C LEU A 177 -6.32 3.52 11.34
N MET A 178 -7.30 4.42 11.21
CA MET A 178 -8.63 4.24 11.79
C MET A 178 -9.32 3.01 11.19
N TYR A 179 -9.24 2.80 9.88
CA TYR A 179 -9.85 1.63 9.22
C TYR A 179 -9.25 0.32 9.72
N CYS A 180 -7.92 0.25 9.82
CA CYS A 180 -7.23 -0.94 10.32
C CYS A 180 -7.61 -1.25 11.77
N SER A 181 -7.61 -0.23 12.63
CA SER A 181 -7.86 -0.39 14.08
C SER A 181 -9.34 -0.61 14.42
N LYS A 182 -10.24 0.19 13.84
CA LYS A 182 -11.68 0.18 14.17
C LYS A 182 -12.51 -0.81 13.37
N ILE A 183 -12.14 -1.11 12.12
CA ILE A 183 -12.94 -2.00 11.26
C ILE A 183 -12.22 -3.35 11.12
N ARG A 184 -11.04 -3.37 10.47
CA ARG A 184 -10.38 -4.63 10.11
C ARG A 184 -10.08 -5.51 11.33
N ASN A 185 -9.47 -4.94 12.36
CA ASN A 185 -9.10 -5.69 13.57
C ASN A 185 -10.32 -6.18 14.34
N ASN A 186 -11.37 -5.37 14.47
CA ASN A 186 -12.60 -5.78 15.16
C ASN A 186 -13.35 -6.89 14.41
N ILE A 187 -13.42 -6.81 13.07
CA ILE A 187 -13.98 -7.90 12.26
C ILE A 187 -13.14 -9.18 12.45
N ALA A 188 -11.81 -9.08 12.48
CA ALA A 188 -10.95 -10.24 12.69
C ALA A 188 -11.11 -10.89 14.08
N HIS A 189 -11.41 -10.10 15.12
CA HIS A 189 -11.55 -10.59 16.49
C HIS A 189 -12.96 -11.06 16.86
N ASP A 190 -14.01 -10.38 16.39
CA ASP A 190 -15.40 -10.66 16.80
C ASP A 190 -16.42 -10.43 15.66
N ASN A 191 -16.16 -11.05 14.49
CA ASN A 191 -16.94 -10.84 13.26
C ASN A 191 -18.47 -10.97 13.45
N SER A 192 -18.93 -11.97 14.21
CA SER A 192 -20.37 -12.24 14.33
C SER A 192 -21.14 -11.21 15.16
N ASN A 193 -20.45 -10.50 16.06
CA ASN A 193 -21.07 -9.55 17.00
C ASN A 193 -20.69 -8.09 16.72
N PHE A 194 -19.61 -7.86 15.98
CA PHE A 194 -19.17 -6.53 15.60
C PHE A 194 -20.13 -5.89 14.57
N ASN A 195 -20.53 -4.65 14.82
CA ASN A 195 -21.31 -3.80 13.91
C ASN A 195 -20.46 -2.58 13.54
N VAL A 196 -20.41 -2.26 12.24
CA VAL A 196 -19.82 -1.01 11.77
C VAL A 196 -20.87 0.09 11.90
N SER A 197 -20.88 0.83 13.03
CA SER A 197 -21.95 1.80 13.33
C SER A 197 -21.57 3.27 13.13
N GLU A 198 -20.28 3.58 13.04
CA GLU A 198 -19.78 4.97 13.02
C GLU A 198 -19.41 5.48 11.62
N ILE A 199 -19.37 4.57 10.64
CA ILE A 199 -18.79 4.81 9.32
C ILE A 199 -19.73 4.25 8.27
N LEU A 200 -20.11 5.06 7.28
CA LEU A 200 -20.99 4.61 6.20
C LEU A 200 -20.19 3.87 5.13
N PHE A 201 -20.75 2.79 4.60
CA PHE A 201 -20.13 1.98 3.57
C PHE A 201 -19.82 2.76 2.27
N PRO A 202 -20.70 3.65 1.78
CA PRO A 202 -20.42 4.47 0.59
C PRO A 202 -19.23 5.40 0.80
N ASP A 203 -19.11 6.02 1.98
CA ASP A 203 -17.99 6.90 2.30
C ASP A 203 -16.67 6.14 2.27
N VAL A 204 -16.65 4.90 2.78
CA VAL A 204 -15.47 4.03 2.72
C VAL A 204 -15.06 3.74 1.28
N ILE A 205 -16.02 3.43 0.41
CA ILE A 205 -15.77 3.23 -1.03
C ILE A 205 -15.11 4.47 -1.63
N ASP A 206 -15.68 5.65 -1.39
CA ASP A 206 -15.19 6.92 -1.94
C ASP A 206 -13.78 7.25 -1.43
N CYS A 207 -13.52 7.02 -0.14
CA CYS A 207 -12.20 7.18 0.48
C CYS A 207 -11.15 6.32 -0.24
N PHE A 208 -11.40 5.02 -0.41
CA PHE A 208 -10.45 4.12 -1.05
C PHE A 208 -10.26 4.43 -2.53
N ILE A 209 -11.33 4.77 -3.27
CA ILE A 209 -11.23 5.19 -4.68
C ILE A 209 -10.33 6.41 -4.79
N LYS A 210 -10.57 7.43 -3.96
CA LYS A 210 -9.78 8.66 -3.96
C LYS A 210 -8.28 8.39 -3.72
N ILE A 211 -7.97 7.55 -2.74
CA ILE A 211 -6.57 7.16 -2.46
C ILE A 211 -5.95 6.46 -3.67
N MET A 212 -6.65 5.49 -4.28
CA MET A 212 -6.13 4.74 -5.43
C MET A 212 -5.95 5.62 -6.67
N GLU A 213 -6.86 6.57 -6.91
CA GLU A 213 -6.76 7.54 -8.00
C GLU A 213 -5.55 8.45 -7.82
N SER A 214 -5.40 9.06 -6.64
CA SER A 214 -4.24 9.89 -6.32
C SER A 214 -2.94 9.10 -6.41
N MET A 215 -2.94 7.82 -6.00
CA MET A 215 -1.76 6.97 -6.08
C MET A 215 -1.39 6.67 -7.53
N LYS A 216 -2.37 6.34 -8.37
CA LYS A 216 -2.15 6.12 -9.80
C LYS A 216 -1.55 7.38 -10.44
N GLU A 217 -2.14 8.54 -10.19
CA GLU A 217 -1.69 9.82 -10.75
C GLU A 217 -0.25 10.16 -10.30
N SER A 218 0.03 10.12 -8.99
CA SER A 218 1.38 10.38 -8.47
C SER A 218 2.41 9.39 -9.02
N TYR A 219 2.04 8.11 -9.13
CA TYR A 219 2.90 7.07 -9.68
C TYR A 219 3.27 7.34 -11.15
N GLU A 220 2.27 7.58 -12.00
CA GLU A 220 2.47 7.81 -13.43
C GLU A 220 3.25 9.10 -13.67
N ASN A 221 2.98 10.16 -12.89
CA ASN A 221 3.68 11.44 -12.99
C ASN A 221 5.14 11.37 -12.53
N TYR A 222 5.41 10.66 -11.43
CA TYR A 222 6.77 10.58 -10.86
C TYR A 222 7.67 9.63 -11.65
N THR A 223 7.14 8.46 -12.03
CA THR A 223 7.93 7.40 -12.65
C THR A 223 7.94 7.47 -14.18
N GLY A 224 6.91 8.05 -14.79
CA GLY A 224 6.65 7.97 -16.23
C GLY A 224 6.14 6.59 -16.69
N PHE A 225 5.96 5.63 -15.79
CA PHE A 225 5.44 4.30 -16.11
C PHE A 225 3.91 4.33 -16.18
N ASN A 226 3.33 3.62 -17.14
CA ASN A 226 1.88 3.57 -17.33
C ASN A 226 1.30 2.30 -16.71
N LEU A 227 0.57 2.44 -15.60
CA LEU A 227 -0.08 1.35 -14.85
C LEU A 227 -1.21 0.66 -15.66
N SER A 228 -1.62 1.25 -16.78
CA SER A 228 -2.71 0.75 -17.62
C SER A 228 -2.25 -0.29 -18.64
N THR A 229 -0.94 -0.42 -18.89
CA THR A 229 -0.38 -1.20 -20.00
C THR A 229 -0.08 -2.67 -19.67
N ASP A 230 0.07 -3.02 -18.38
CA ASP A 230 0.63 -4.33 -17.98
C ASP A 230 -0.39 -5.43 -17.63
N ILE A 231 -1.60 -5.38 -18.21
CA ILE A 231 -2.58 -6.48 -18.11
C ILE A 231 -2.75 -7.24 -19.44
N GLU A 232 -2.24 -6.75 -20.58
CA GLU A 232 -2.33 -7.49 -21.83
C GLU A 232 -1.20 -8.53 -22.02
N GLN A 233 -0.05 -8.38 -21.37
CA GLN A 233 1.06 -9.35 -21.55
C GLN A 233 0.99 -10.58 -20.64
N ASN A 234 0.38 -10.48 -19.45
CA ASN A 234 0.31 -11.61 -18.51
C ASN A 234 -0.85 -12.60 -18.77
N LEU A 235 -1.72 -12.34 -19.76
CA LEU A 235 -2.75 -13.29 -20.20
C LEU A 235 -2.21 -14.33 -21.22
N LEU A 236 -1.04 -14.10 -21.82
CA LEU A 236 -0.43 -15.02 -22.79
C LEU A 236 0.50 -16.06 -22.17
N ASP A 237 0.88 -15.92 -20.90
CA ASP A 237 1.71 -16.90 -20.16
C ASP A 237 0.88 -17.96 -19.39
N LEU A 238 -0.42 -18.02 -19.63
CA LEU A 238 -1.36 -19.02 -19.06
C LEU A 238 -2.06 -19.88 -20.13
N ALA A 239 -1.49 -19.99 -21.34
CA ALA A 239 -1.98 -20.87 -22.41
C ALA A 239 -0.99 -21.99 -22.78
#